data_AF-A0A068VP01-F1
#
_entry.id   AF-A0A068VP01-F1
#
_cell.length_a   1.000
_cell.length_b   1.000
_cell.length_c   1.000
_cell.angle_alpha   90.00
_cell.angle_beta   90.00
_cell.angle_gamma   90.00
#
_symmetry.space_group_name_H-M   'P 1'
#
loop_
_entity.id
_entity.type
_entity.pdbx_description
1 polymer ?
#
loop_
_entity_poly.entity_id
_entity_poly.type
_entity_poly.pdbx_seq_one_letter_code
_entity_poly.pdbx_strand_id
1 'polypeptide(L)'
;MLNCLMNCLSHRADNGTSSSDQVFSVPSFRRLLAINFPEWRQATAGCVSAMLFGAIQPSYACAMGSMISVYFLTDHKEIKQETEVYALCFVGLALFSVFINICQHYNFASMGEHLTKRIREMMVAKILSFEIGWFDQDENTTGVVCSRLANDTNVVSRILPWETSFNAALSIESNLVTMAYSVLALIT
;
A
#
# COMPACT_ATOMS: atom_id res chain seq x y z
N MET A 1 34.58 40.03 -29.08
CA MET A 1 34.09 38.65 -29.30
C MET A 1 33.84 37.87 -28.01
N LEU A 2 34.71 37.96 -26.98
CA LEU A 2 34.47 37.27 -25.70
C LEU A 2 33.15 37.64 -25.01
N ASN A 3 32.74 38.92 -25.01
CA ASN A 3 31.47 39.33 -24.39
C ASN A 3 30.22 38.76 -25.09
N CYS A 4 30.29 38.43 -26.38
CA CYS A 4 29.16 37.83 -27.10
C CYS A 4 29.07 36.32 -26.82
N LEU A 5 30.22 35.65 -26.71
CA LEU A 5 30.30 34.24 -26.28
C LEU A 5 29.91 34.06 -24.81
N MET A 6 30.24 35.02 -23.93
CA MET A 6 29.83 35.01 -22.52
C MET A 6 28.32 35.27 -22.37
N ASN A 7 27.74 36.12 -23.22
CA ASN A 7 26.29 36.33 -23.25
C ASN A 7 25.54 35.10 -23.82
N CYS A 8 26.06 34.45 -24.85
CA CYS A 8 25.47 33.21 -25.39
C CYS A 8 25.59 32.01 -24.43
N LEU A 9 26.66 31.92 -23.64
CA LEU A 9 26.78 30.90 -22.59
C LEU A 9 25.89 31.20 -21.38
N SER A 10 25.72 32.47 -21.01
CA SER A 10 24.75 32.87 -19.97
C SER A 10 23.31 32.58 -20.41
N HIS A 11 22.98 32.79 -21.69
CA HIS A 11 21.63 32.56 -22.21
C HIS A 11 21.33 31.08 -22.51
N ARG A 12 22.35 30.21 -22.57
CA ARG A 12 22.18 28.75 -22.72
C ARG A 12 22.17 28.01 -21.38
N ALA A 13 22.69 28.61 -20.32
CA ALA A 13 22.57 28.06 -18.96
C ALA A 13 21.16 28.20 -18.36
N ASP A 14 20.34 29.15 -18.86
CA ASP A 14 18.93 29.30 -18.43
C ASP A 14 17.94 28.39 -19.20
N ASN A 15 18.37 27.71 -20.27
CA ASN A 15 17.50 26.78 -21.04
C ASN A 15 17.61 25.31 -20.56
N GLY A 16 18.19 25.06 -19.39
CA GLY A 16 18.36 23.72 -18.82
C GLY A 16 17.42 23.35 -17.67
N THR A 17 16.62 24.30 -17.17
CA THR A 17 15.77 24.11 -15.98
C THR A 17 14.45 24.87 -16.11
N SER A 18 13.73 24.63 -17.19
CA SER A 18 12.26 24.66 -17.14
C SER A 18 11.73 23.30 -16.68
N SER A 19 12.31 22.74 -15.62
CA SER A 19 11.50 22.07 -14.63
C SER A 19 10.60 23.16 -14.06
N SER A 20 9.46 23.37 -14.70
CA SER A 20 8.32 23.99 -14.04
C SER A 20 8.11 23.16 -12.78
N ASP A 21 8.70 23.59 -11.67
CA ASP A 21 8.20 23.36 -10.34
C ASP A 21 6.84 24.06 -10.28
N GLN A 22 5.88 23.52 -11.04
CA GLN A 22 4.51 23.48 -10.60
C GLN A 22 4.63 22.72 -9.29
N VAL A 23 4.78 23.48 -8.20
CA VAL A 23 4.58 22.99 -6.84
C VAL A 23 3.15 22.50 -6.87
N PHE A 24 2.96 21.24 -7.26
CA PHE A 24 1.74 20.50 -7.05
C PHE A 24 1.61 20.50 -5.54
N SER A 25 0.91 21.51 -5.00
CA SER A 25 0.63 21.59 -3.58
C SER A 25 -0.09 20.29 -3.30
N VAL A 26 0.60 19.37 -2.62
CA VAL A 26 0.08 18.03 -2.35
C VAL A 26 -1.28 18.27 -1.74
N PRO A 27 -2.39 17.88 -2.43
CA PRO A 27 -3.70 18.19 -1.91
C PRO A 27 -3.74 17.61 -0.51
N SER A 28 -4.07 18.46 0.46
CA SER A 28 -4.04 18.08 1.88
C SER A 28 -4.68 16.70 2.04
N PHE A 29 -4.05 15.80 2.79
CA PHE A 29 -4.57 14.43 3.03
C PHE A 29 -6.06 14.45 3.42
N ARG A 30 -6.51 15.50 4.12
CA ARG A 30 -7.92 15.72 4.47
C ARG A 30 -8.83 15.94 3.27
N ARG A 31 -8.37 16.62 2.24
CA ARG A 31 -9.10 16.88 1.00
C ARG A 31 -9.18 15.63 0.12
N LEU A 32 -8.13 14.79 0.12
CA LEU A 32 -8.15 13.46 -0.48
C LEU A 32 -9.13 12.53 0.25
N LEU A 33 -9.12 12.53 1.59
CA LEU A 33 -10.07 11.78 2.43
C LEU A 33 -11.52 12.23 2.23
N ALA A 34 -11.76 13.54 2.06
CA ALA A 34 -13.10 14.07 1.81
C ALA A 34 -13.69 13.61 0.45
N ILE A 35 -12.83 13.31 -0.54
CA ILE A 35 -13.27 12.76 -1.83
C ILE A 35 -13.62 11.26 -1.70
N ASN A 36 -13.04 10.55 -0.72
CA ASN A 36 -13.27 9.14 -0.42
C ASN A 36 -14.47 8.85 0.50
N PHE A 37 -15.14 9.90 1.01
CA PHE A 37 -16.28 9.78 1.96
C PHE A 37 -17.43 8.82 1.54
N PRO A 38 -17.80 8.66 0.26
CA PRO A 38 -18.90 7.75 -0.10
C PRO A 38 -18.59 6.25 0.09
N GLU A 39 -17.32 5.86 0.23
CA GLU A 39 -16.86 4.46 0.39
C GLU A 39 -16.46 4.14 1.85
N TRP A 40 -16.86 4.98 2.83
CA TRP A 40 -16.37 4.89 4.21
C TRP A 40 -16.53 3.51 4.87
N ARG A 41 -17.57 2.75 4.47
CA ARG A 41 -17.81 1.39 4.97
C ARG A 41 -16.67 0.42 4.66
N GLN A 42 -16.15 0.46 3.42
CA GLN A 42 -15.04 -0.42 3.01
C GLN A 42 -13.73 0.03 3.67
N ALA A 43 -13.54 1.34 3.82
CA ALA A 43 -12.39 1.89 4.55
C ALA A 43 -12.37 1.46 6.02
N THR A 44 -13.50 1.55 6.72
CA THR A 44 -13.59 1.13 8.13
C THR A 44 -13.41 -0.38 8.29
N ALA A 45 -13.93 -1.19 7.37
CA ALA A 45 -13.72 -2.63 7.37
C ALA A 45 -12.25 -3.00 7.19
N GLY A 46 -11.55 -2.34 6.25
CA GLY A 46 -10.10 -2.49 6.06
C GLY A 46 -9.29 -2.08 7.30
N CYS A 47 -9.66 -0.99 7.99
CA CYS A 47 -9.00 -0.58 9.22
C CYS A 47 -9.16 -1.59 10.37
N VAL A 48 -10.35 -2.17 10.53
CA VAL A 48 -10.59 -3.21 11.54
C VAL A 48 -9.76 -4.45 11.25
N SER A 49 -9.71 -4.90 9.99
CA SER A 49 -8.86 -6.03 9.59
C SER A 49 -7.37 -5.74 9.81
N ALA A 50 -6.90 -4.52 9.50
CA ALA A 50 -5.52 -4.11 9.72
C ALA A 50 -5.13 -4.10 11.21
N MET A 51 -6.03 -3.68 12.09
CA MET A 51 -5.82 -3.75 13.54
C MET A 51 -5.70 -5.20 14.02
N LEU A 52 -6.57 -6.08 13.56
CA LEU A 52 -6.52 -7.49 13.90
C LEU A 52 -5.22 -8.14 13.40
N PHE A 53 -4.83 -7.84 12.17
CA PHE A 53 -3.59 -8.34 11.58
C PHE A 53 -2.34 -7.87 12.34
N GLY A 54 -2.29 -6.60 12.77
CA GLY A 54 -1.22 -6.10 13.63
C GLY A 54 -1.14 -6.80 14.99
N ALA A 55 -2.26 -7.30 15.51
CA ALA A 55 -2.29 -8.06 16.76
C ALA A 55 -1.84 -9.53 16.60
N ILE A 56 -1.84 -10.09 15.39
CA ILE A 56 -1.43 -11.49 15.15
C ILE A 56 0.05 -11.70 15.51
N GLN A 57 0.94 -10.74 15.20
CA GLN A 57 2.36 -10.84 15.51
C GLN A 57 2.67 -11.06 17.01
N PRO A 58 2.20 -10.20 17.93
CA PRO A 58 2.43 -10.43 19.36
C PRO A 58 1.71 -11.69 19.87
N SER A 59 0.51 -12.03 19.36
CA SER A 59 -0.16 -13.28 19.71
C SER A 59 0.66 -14.51 19.34
N TYR A 60 1.28 -14.53 18.16
CA TYR A 60 2.17 -15.60 17.70
C TYR A 60 3.41 -15.72 18.60
N ALA A 61 4.03 -14.59 18.96
CA ALA A 61 5.19 -14.54 19.84
C ALA A 61 4.87 -15.09 21.24
N CYS A 62 3.73 -14.71 21.81
CA CYS A 62 3.27 -15.24 23.10
C CYS A 62 2.98 -16.74 23.03
N ALA A 63 2.30 -17.21 21.98
CA ALA A 63 1.99 -18.63 21.81
C ALA A 63 3.26 -19.50 21.70
N MET A 64 4.27 -19.05 20.93
CA MET A 64 5.57 -19.73 20.88
C MET A 64 6.28 -19.71 22.23
N GLY A 65 6.27 -18.59 22.95
CA GLY A 65 6.86 -18.48 24.28
C GLY A 65 6.26 -19.48 25.28
N SER A 66 4.94 -19.63 25.27
CA SER A 66 4.23 -20.63 26.08
C SER A 66 4.59 -22.06 25.70
N MET A 67 4.66 -22.36 24.39
CA MET A 67 5.05 -23.69 23.91
C MET A 67 6.46 -24.08 24.40
N ILE A 68 7.44 -23.17 24.28
CA ILE A 68 8.81 -23.38 24.77
C ILE A 68 8.81 -23.64 26.29
N SER A 69 7.98 -22.93 27.07
CA SER A 69 7.89 -23.15 28.52
C SER A 69 7.35 -24.53 28.88
N VAL A 70 6.42 -25.09 28.08
CA VAL A 70 5.87 -26.44 28.31
C VAL A 70 6.91 -27.53 28.07
N TYR A 71 7.83 -27.34 27.12
CA TYR A 71 8.92 -28.28 26.86
C TYR A 71 9.90 -28.44 28.04
N PHE A 72 9.95 -27.48 28.97
CA PHE A 72 10.80 -27.56 30.16
C PHE A 72 10.17 -28.33 31.33
N LEU A 73 8.93 -28.82 31.21
CA LEU A 73 8.32 -29.66 32.26
C LEU A 73 8.99 -31.05 32.30
N THR A 74 9.07 -31.64 33.49
CA THR A 74 9.76 -32.93 33.71
C THR A 74 8.90 -34.15 33.35
N ASP A 75 7.57 -34.03 33.35
CA ASP A 75 6.65 -35.16 33.12
C ASP A 75 6.31 -35.36 31.63
N HIS A 76 6.78 -36.45 31.04
CA HIS A 76 6.63 -36.76 29.62
C HIS A 76 5.17 -36.97 29.18
N LYS A 77 4.28 -37.42 30.07
CA LYS A 77 2.87 -37.62 29.71
C LYS A 77 2.13 -36.29 29.61
N GLU A 78 2.42 -35.37 30.52
CA GLU A 78 1.80 -34.05 30.59
C GLU A 78 2.26 -33.16 29.43
N ILE A 79 3.56 -33.21 29.09
CA ILE A 79 4.11 -32.50 27.92
C ILE A 79 3.39 -32.90 26.64
N LYS A 80 3.14 -34.20 26.42
CA LYS A 80 2.56 -34.70 25.18
C LYS A 80 1.11 -34.23 25.00
N GLN A 81 0.34 -34.24 26.09
CA GLN A 81 -1.06 -33.85 26.09
C GLN A 81 -1.24 -32.34 25.91
N GLU A 82 -0.42 -31.54 26.60
CA GLU A 82 -0.41 -30.09 26.46
C GLU A 82 0.05 -29.67 25.04
N THR A 83 1.09 -30.31 24.51
CA THR A 83 1.62 -30.00 23.16
C THR A 83 0.59 -30.24 22.07
N GLU A 84 -0.23 -31.29 22.16
CA GLU A 84 -1.32 -31.53 21.19
C GLU A 84 -2.37 -30.42 21.20
N VAL A 85 -2.71 -29.89 22.39
CA VAL A 85 -3.65 -28.76 22.52
C VAL A 85 -3.05 -27.47 21.95
N TYR A 86 -1.79 -27.17 22.26
CA TYR A 86 -1.10 -26.00 21.69
C TYR A 86 -0.93 -26.10 20.17
N ALA A 87 -0.67 -27.30 19.64
CA ALA A 87 -0.57 -27.53 18.20
C ALA A 87 -1.91 -27.27 17.48
N LEU A 88 -3.03 -27.74 18.04
CA LEU A 88 -4.37 -27.44 17.51
C LEU A 88 -4.68 -25.93 17.56
N CYS A 89 -4.30 -25.25 18.64
CA CYS A 89 -4.47 -23.80 18.77
C CYS A 89 -3.67 -23.03 17.70
N PHE A 90 -2.46 -23.48 17.41
CA PHE A 90 -1.61 -22.93 16.33
C PHE A 90 -2.24 -23.06 14.95
N VAL A 91 -2.80 -24.23 14.64
CA VAL A 91 -3.51 -24.46 13.37
C VAL A 91 -4.74 -23.54 13.26
N GLY A 92 -5.48 -23.37 14.36
CA GLY A 92 -6.62 -22.44 14.41
C GLY A 92 -6.21 -20.98 14.16
N LEU A 93 -5.13 -20.52 14.80
CA LEU A 93 -4.56 -19.18 14.59
C LEU A 93 -4.07 -18.97 13.15
N ALA A 94 -3.46 -19.99 12.55
CA ALA A 94 -3.01 -19.93 11.16
C ALA A 94 -4.19 -19.77 10.19
N LEU A 95 -5.25 -20.57 10.34
CA LEU A 95 -6.46 -20.45 9.51
C LEU A 95 -7.15 -19.09 9.68
N PHE A 96 -7.24 -18.60 10.92
CA PHE A 96 -7.80 -17.28 11.21
C PHE A 96 -6.99 -16.15 10.59
N SER A 97 -5.66 -16.25 10.62
CA SER A 97 -4.74 -15.29 10.00
C SER A 97 -4.94 -15.23 8.48
N VAL A 98 -5.02 -16.39 7.81
CA VAL A 98 -5.27 -16.46 6.37
C VAL A 98 -6.60 -15.80 6.01
N PHE A 99 -7.65 -16.06 6.80
CA PHE A 99 -8.96 -15.45 6.58
C PHE A 99 -8.92 -13.92 6.72
N ILE A 100 -8.31 -13.40 7.79
CA ILE A 100 -8.16 -11.95 7.99
C ILE A 100 -7.38 -11.31 6.84
N ASN A 101 -6.28 -11.93 6.40
CA ASN A 101 -5.48 -11.44 5.29
C ASN A 101 -6.28 -11.34 4.00
N ILE A 102 -7.00 -12.40 3.64
CA ILE A 102 -7.85 -12.41 2.43
C ILE A 102 -8.89 -11.30 2.51
N CYS A 103 -9.58 -11.17 3.65
CA CYS A 103 -10.56 -10.11 3.85
C CYS A 103 -9.92 -8.72 3.77
N GLN A 104 -8.77 -8.50 4.41
CA GLN A 104 -8.05 -7.23 4.37
C GLN A 104 -7.68 -6.86 2.93
N HIS A 105 -7.06 -7.79 2.19
CA HIS A 105 -6.67 -7.59 0.80
C HIS A 105 -7.83 -7.28 -0.10
N TYR A 106 -8.92 -8.05 0.02
CA TYR A 106 -10.11 -7.84 -0.80
C TYR A 106 -10.71 -6.46 -0.56
N ASN A 107 -10.85 -6.04 0.70
CA ASN A 107 -11.39 -4.72 1.04
C ASN A 107 -10.50 -3.58 0.55
N PHE A 108 -9.17 -3.69 0.72
CA PHE A 108 -8.23 -2.66 0.26
C PHE A 108 -8.11 -2.60 -1.26
N ALA A 109 -8.13 -3.73 -1.96
CA ALA A 109 -8.09 -3.79 -3.42
C ALA A 109 -9.34 -3.16 -4.02
N SER A 110 -10.53 -3.57 -3.56
CA SER A 110 -11.81 -2.99 -3.99
C SER A 110 -11.84 -1.47 -3.74
N MET A 111 -11.44 -1.03 -2.54
CA MET A 111 -11.41 0.40 -2.21
C MET A 111 -10.44 1.18 -3.12
N GLY A 112 -9.27 0.60 -3.43
CA GLY A 112 -8.26 1.19 -4.31
C GLY A 112 -8.77 1.39 -5.74
N GLU A 113 -9.44 0.39 -6.29
CA GLU A 113 -10.02 0.45 -7.64
C GLU A 113 -11.09 1.53 -7.76
N HIS A 114 -12.02 1.59 -6.80
CA HIS A 114 -13.10 2.59 -6.80
C HIS A 114 -12.57 4.01 -6.66
N LEU A 115 -11.58 4.23 -5.78
CA LEU A 115 -10.97 5.54 -5.58
C LEU A 115 -10.22 6.02 -6.83
N THR A 116 -9.39 5.17 -7.43
CA THR A 116 -8.64 5.50 -8.66
C THR A 116 -9.60 5.79 -9.82
N LYS A 117 -10.65 4.99 -9.99
CA LYS A 117 -11.68 5.21 -11.02
C LYS A 117 -12.31 6.58 -10.89
N ARG A 118 -12.75 6.94 -9.68
CA ARG A 118 -13.40 8.23 -9.41
C ARG A 118 -12.48 9.42 -9.66
N ILE A 119 -11.20 9.32 -9.26
CA ILE A 119 -10.21 10.37 -9.52
C ILE A 119 -10.03 10.57 -11.03
N ARG A 120 -9.90 9.48 -11.79
CA ARG A 120 -9.76 9.54 -13.25
C ARG A 120 -10.98 10.18 -13.92
N GLU A 121 -12.20 9.80 -13.51
CA GLU A 121 -13.44 10.40 -14.02
C GLU A 121 -13.50 11.90 -13.74
N MET A 122 -13.16 12.32 -12.53
CA MET A 122 -13.13 13.75 -12.15
C MET A 122 -12.09 14.53 -12.95
N MET A 123 -10.90 13.99 -13.15
CA MET A 123 -9.84 14.64 -13.93
C MET A 123 -10.24 14.80 -15.41
N VAL A 124 -10.76 13.74 -16.03
CA VAL A 124 -11.20 13.78 -17.43
C VAL A 124 -12.37 14.74 -17.61
N ALA A 125 -13.36 14.73 -16.72
CA ALA A 125 -14.48 15.68 -16.77
C ALA A 125 -14.02 17.14 -16.66
N LYS A 126 -12.99 17.41 -15.85
CA LYS A 126 -12.40 18.75 -15.73
C LYS A 126 -11.63 19.16 -16.98
N ILE A 127 -10.87 18.25 -17.59
CA ILE A 127 -10.14 18.52 -18.83
C ILE A 127 -11.11 18.87 -19.96
N LEU A 128 -12.22 18.11 -20.10
CA LEU A 128 -13.23 18.36 -21.13
C LEU A 128 -14.03 19.66 -20.94
N SER A 129 -13.94 20.29 -19.77
CA SER A 129 -14.62 21.56 -19.49
C SER A 129 -13.81 22.79 -19.91
N PHE A 130 -12.56 22.62 -20.37
CA PHE A 130 -11.73 23.73 -20.85
C PHE A 130 -12.15 24.19 -22.24
N GLU A 131 -11.92 25.49 -22.52
CA GLU A 131 -12.19 26.10 -23.82
C GLU A 131 -11.29 25.55 -24.94
N ILE A 132 -11.78 25.55 -26.17
CA ILE A 132 -11.04 24.97 -27.31
C ILE A 132 -9.68 25.65 -27.55
N GLY A 133 -9.58 26.95 -27.25
CA GLY A 133 -8.34 27.73 -27.39
C GLY A 133 -7.25 27.35 -26.38
N TRP A 134 -7.60 26.67 -25.29
CA TRP A 134 -6.62 26.13 -24.33
C TRP A 134 -5.83 24.96 -24.92
N PHE A 135 -6.48 24.13 -25.76
CA PHE A 135 -5.87 22.97 -26.41
C PHE A 135 -5.00 23.32 -27.63
N ASP A 136 -5.10 24.56 -28.13
CA ASP A 136 -4.36 25.04 -29.30
C ASP A 136 -2.93 25.50 -28.95
N GLN A 137 -2.63 25.61 -27.65
CA GLN A 137 -1.27 25.91 -27.19
C GLN A 137 -0.38 24.66 -27.32
N ASP A 138 0.83 24.82 -27.86
CA ASP A 138 1.81 23.73 -28.05
C ASP A 138 2.04 22.91 -26.76
N GLU A 139 2.00 23.58 -25.59
CA GLU A 139 2.19 22.99 -24.26
C GLU A 139 1.00 22.12 -23.77
N ASN A 140 -0.19 22.32 -24.33
CA ASN A 140 -1.46 21.68 -23.91
C ASN A 140 -2.06 20.81 -25.02
N THR A 141 -1.23 20.42 -26.00
CA THR A 141 -1.59 19.43 -27.00
C THR A 141 -2.17 18.19 -26.33
N THR A 142 -3.21 17.61 -26.92
CA THR A 142 -3.94 16.43 -26.39
C THR A 142 -3.02 15.27 -25.99
N GLY A 143 -1.94 15.02 -26.72
CA GLY A 143 -0.95 14.00 -26.37
C GLY A 143 -0.17 14.29 -25.08
N VAL A 144 0.21 15.56 -24.86
CA VAL A 144 0.92 16.00 -23.65
C VAL A 144 -0.01 15.92 -22.44
N VAL A 145 -1.25 16.37 -22.58
CA VAL A 145 -2.27 16.31 -21.51
C VAL A 145 -2.61 14.86 -21.14
N CYS A 146 -2.76 13.98 -22.13
CA CYS A 146 -3.01 12.55 -21.90
C CYS A 146 -1.84 11.88 -21.16
N SER A 147 -0.60 12.18 -21.56
CA SER A 147 0.60 11.69 -20.90
C SER A 147 0.70 12.16 -19.44
N ARG A 148 0.46 13.46 -19.19
CA ARG A 148 0.41 14.02 -17.83
C ARG A 148 -0.67 13.36 -16.98
N LEU A 149 -1.88 13.20 -17.52
CA LEU A 149 -2.99 12.53 -16.84
C LEU A 149 -2.67 11.06 -16.49
N ALA A 150 -2.04 10.34 -17.41
CA ALA A 150 -1.62 8.95 -17.17
C ALA A 150 -0.54 8.89 -16.08
N ASN A 151 0.43 9.81 -16.09
CA ASN A 151 1.47 9.87 -15.07
C ASN A 151 0.90 10.22 -13.69
N ASP A 152 0.03 11.23 -13.61
CA ASP A 152 -0.63 11.65 -12.36
C ASP A 152 -1.48 10.50 -11.78
N THR A 153 -2.21 9.77 -12.62
CA THR A 153 -2.99 8.61 -12.18
C THR A 153 -2.08 7.49 -11.64
N ASN A 154 -0.94 7.23 -12.29
CA ASN A 154 0.02 6.23 -11.81
C ASN A 154 0.66 6.63 -10.48
N VAL A 155 1.03 7.91 -10.32
CA VAL A 155 1.58 8.42 -9.06
C VAL A 155 0.56 8.29 -7.93
N VAL A 156 -0.70 8.63 -8.17
CA VAL A 156 -1.79 8.46 -7.19
C VAL A 156 -1.93 6.98 -6.82
N SER A 157 -2.05 6.07 -7.79
CA SER A 157 -2.17 4.63 -7.52
C SER A 157 -1.04 4.08 -6.64
N ARG A 158 0.20 4.54 -6.84
CA ARG A 158 1.37 4.12 -6.04
C ARG A 158 1.36 4.67 -4.61
N ILE A 159 0.76 5.84 -4.40
CA ILE A 159 0.62 6.45 -3.07
C ILE A 159 -0.53 5.80 -2.29
N LEU A 160 -1.53 5.26 -3.00
CA LEU A 160 -2.67 4.63 -2.34
C LEU A 160 -2.21 3.43 -1.50
N PRO A 161 -2.73 3.28 -0.27
CA PRO A 161 -2.27 2.25 0.67
C PRO A 161 -2.40 0.81 0.17
N TRP A 162 -3.19 0.51 -0.86
CA TRP A 162 -3.46 -0.87 -1.26
C TRP A 162 -2.26 -1.55 -1.95
N GLU A 163 -1.47 -0.86 -2.79
CA GLU A 163 -0.25 -1.45 -3.39
C GLU A 163 0.83 -1.68 -2.34
N THR A 164 1.00 -0.73 -1.43
CA THR A 164 1.96 -0.85 -0.33
C THR A 164 1.52 -1.91 0.68
N SER A 165 0.21 -2.01 0.97
CA SER A 165 -0.36 -3.06 1.83
C SER A 165 -0.27 -4.45 1.20
N PHE A 166 -0.43 -4.57 -0.12
CA PHE A 166 -0.30 -5.85 -0.83
C PHE A 166 1.14 -6.39 -0.74
N ASN A 167 2.13 -5.54 -1.04
CA ASN A 167 3.54 -5.92 -0.93
C ASN A 167 3.96 -6.20 0.53
N ALA A 168 3.47 -5.41 1.49
CA ALA A 168 3.76 -5.61 2.91
C ALA A 168 3.15 -6.91 3.44
N ALA A 169 1.92 -7.23 3.08
CA ALA A 169 1.28 -8.47 3.52
C ALA A 169 1.88 -9.71 2.86
N LEU A 170 2.28 -9.66 1.58
CA LEU A 170 3.07 -10.73 0.95
C LEU A 170 4.38 -10.98 1.69
N SER A 171 5.04 -9.91 2.15
CA SER A 171 6.23 -10.01 2.99
C SER A 171 5.91 -10.68 4.33
N ILE A 172 4.80 -10.32 4.98
CA ILE A 172 4.40 -10.91 6.26
C ILE A 172 3.97 -12.37 6.12
N GLU A 173 3.19 -12.72 5.10
CA GLU A 173 2.84 -14.10 4.74
C GLU A 173 4.10 -14.94 4.53
N SER A 174 5.09 -14.43 3.79
CA SER A 174 6.35 -15.14 3.57
C SER A 174 7.17 -15.34 4.85
N ASN A 175 7.17 -14.36 5.77
CA ASN A 175 7.83 -14.48 7.06
C ASN A 175 7.10 -15.47 7.98
N LEU A 176 5.77 -15.46 8.00
CA LEU A 176 4.98 -16.38 8.82
C LEU A 176 5.13 -17.83 8.34
N VAL A 177 5.11 -18.05 7.02
CA VAL A 177 5.37 -19.37 6.41
C VAL A 177 6.78 -19.85 6.74
N THR A 178 7.78 -18.98 6.64
CA THR A 178 9.17 -19.31 7.01
C THR A 178 9.29 -19.67 8.50
N MET A 179 8.61 -18.93 9.38
CA MET A 179 8.56 -19.26 10.81
C MET A 179 7.86 -20.59 11.08
N ALA A 180 6.70 -20.85 10.46
CA ALA A 180 5.99 -22.12 10.62
C ALA A 180 6.83 -23.32 10.15
N TYR A 181 7.52 -23.20 9.01
CA TYR A 181 8.47 -24.21 8.53
C TYR A 181 9.63 -24.43 9.51
N SER A 182 10.18 -23.37 10.09
CA SER A 182 11.26 -23.49 11.08
C SER A 182 10.82 -24.19 12.37
N VAL A 183 9.59 -23.96 12.83
CA VAL A 183 9.03 -24.64 14.02
C VAL A 183 8.76 -26.11 13.73
N LEU A 184 8.18 -26.44 12.57
CA LEU A 184 8.01 -27.83 12.12
C LEU A 184 9.34 -28.58 11.99
N ALA A 185 10.38 -27.90 11.49
CA ALA A 185 11.74 -28.44 11.38
C ALA A 185 12.45 -28.61 12.73
N LEU A 186 12.03 -27.88 13.76
CA LEU A 186 12.52 -28.05 15.14
C LEU A 186 11.83 -29.22 15.87
N ILE A 187 10.62 -29.55 15.46
CA ILE A 187 9.80 -30.62 16.05
C ILE A 187 10.07 -31.98 15.38
N THR A 188 10.57 -31.99 14.14
CA THR A 188 10.92 -33.20 13.35
C THR A 188 12.38 -33.57 13.53
#